data_AF-A0A953RQ68-F1
#
_entry.id   AF-A0A953RQ68-F1
#
_cell.length_a   1.000
_cell.length_b   1.000
_cell.length_c   1.000
_cell.angle_alpha   90.00
_cell.angle_beta   90.00
_cell.angle_gamma   90.00
#
_symmetry.space_group_name_H-M   'P 1'
#
loop_
_entity.id
_entity.type
_entity.pdbx_description
1 polymer ?
#
loop_
_entity_poly.entity_id
_entity_poly.type
_entity_poly.pdbx_seq_one_letter_code
_entity_poly.pdbx_strand_id
1 'polypeptide(L)'
;MPFLQFALGNVSVLPLYVGQLEESELIEAAHLLGGLMRTGYLFVASTDLTHYGASFGYLPFPVDAETPERLRALDQEIIEAIATLDRDRFHAVLRDTGSTMCGYLPVALLMEVLRTNTPDFKQTLLDYQTSGEITSDYAHCVSYAALAYSHASLAN
;
A
#
# COMPACT_ATOMS: atom_id res chain seq x y z
N MET A 1 -2.72 15.43 -5.55
CA MET A 1 -3.67 16.39 -4.94
C MET A 1 -5.02 16.53 -5.65
N PRO A 2 -5.14 16.52 -6.99
CA PRO A 2 -6.43 16.72 -7.67
C PRO A 2 -7.52 15.72 -7.25
N PHE A 3 -7.17 14.45 -7.03
CA PHE A 3 -8.13 13.41 -6.67
C PHE A 3 -8.88 13.66 -5.35
N LEU A 4 -8.15 14.03 -4.28
CA LEU A 4 -8.78 14.27 -2.97
C LEU A 4 -9.68 15.51 -2.98
N GLN A 5 -9.26 16.55 -3.70
CA GLN A 5 -10.08 17.77 -3.86
C GLN A 5 -11.33 17.50 -4.69
N PHE A 6 -11.23 16.64 -5.71
CA PHE A 6 -12.37 16.22 -6.51
C PHE A 6 -13.35 15.36 -5.70
N ALA A 7 -12.85 14.38 -4.95
CA ALA A 7 -13.68 13.43 -4.23
C ALA A 7 -14.31 13.99 -2.94
N LEU A 8 -13.58 14.82 -2.19
CA LEU A 8 -13.98 15.30 -0.86
C LEU A 8 -14.31 16.80 -0.83
N GLY A 9 -14.15 17.51 -1.95
CA GLY A 9 -14.33 18.96 -2.02
C GLY A 9 -13.19 19.72 -1.34
N ASN A 10 -13.52 20.78 -0.60
CA ASN A 10 -12.52 21.67 -0.01
C ASN A 10 -12.03 21.12 1.34
N VAL A 11 -11.01 20.25 1.29
CA VAL A 11 -10.37 19.66 2.47
C VAL A 11 -8.98 20.24 2.72
N SER A 12 -8.63 20.45 3.99
CA SER A 12 -7.26 20.77 4.40
C SER A 12 -6.38 19.52 4.32
N VAL A 13 -5.19 19.66 3.76
CA VAL A 13 -4.24 18.55 3.59
C VAL A 13 -2.96 18.87 4.33
N LEU A 14 -2.53 17.94 5.18
CA LEU A 14 -1.23 17.96 5.83
C LEU A 14 -0.30 16.96 5.11
N PRO A 15 0.63 17.43 4.27
CA PRO A 15 1.59 16.53 3.63
C PRO A 15 2.60 16.03 4.66
N LEU A 16 2.82 14.71 4.69
CA LEU A 16 3.87 14.07 5.48
C LEU A 16 4.81 13.33 4.53
N TYR A 17 6.08 13.71 4.52
CA TYR A 17 7.12 13.00 3.77
C TYR A 17 7.76 11.95 4.68
N VAL A 18 7.67 10.68 4.29
CA VAL A 18 8.27 9.57 5.01
C VAL A 18 9.58 9.21 4.32
N GLY A 19 10.70 9.54 4.98
CA GLY A 19 12.03 9.15 4.55
C GLY A 19 12.39 7.74 5.02
N GLN A 20 13.69 7.47 5.18
CA GLN A 20 14.14 6.27 5.86
C GLN A 20 13.85 6.41 7.36
N LEU A 21 13.33 5.35 7.97
CA LEU A 21 13.03 5.28 9.39
C LEU A 21 13.53 3.93 9.90
N GLU A 22 14.23 3.96 11.03
CA GLU A 22 14.46 2.77 11.83
C GLU A 22 13.16 2.31 12.51
N GLU A 23 13.12 1.06 12.97
CA GLU A 23 11.92 0.48 13.56
C GLU A 23 11.37 1.31 14.74
N SER A 24 12.25 1.77 15.63
CA SER A 24 11.84 2.59 16.78
C SER A 24 11.27 3.94 16.36
N GLU A 25 11.81 4.56 15.31
CA GLU A 25 11.33 5.85 14.80
C GLU A 25 9.96 5.71 14.15
N LEU A 26 9.73 4.60 13.43
CA LEU A 26 8.44 4.27 12.83
C LEU A 26 7.36 4.08 13.91
N ILE A 27 7.68 3.33 14.97
CA ILE A 27 6.75 3.11 16.10
C ILE A 27 6.44 4.44 16.82
N GLU A 28 7.46 5.26 17.07
CA GLU A 28 7.27 6.57 17.71
C GLU A 28 6.39 7.49 16.85
N ALA A 29 6.67 7.57 15.55
CA ALA A 29 5.85 8.33 14.61
C ALA A 29 4.40 7.82 14.57
N ALA A 30 4.19 6.50 14.57
CA ALA A 30 2.87 5.90 14.59
C ALA A 30 2.08 6.26 15.85
N HIS A 31 2.72 6.25 17.02
CA HIS A 31 2.10 6.69 18.28
C HIS A 31 1.65 8.15 18.23
N LEU A 32 2.49 9.06 17.69
CA LEU A 32 2.15 10.47 17.56
C LEU A 32 0.98 10.68 16.59
N LEU A 33 0.99 10.01 15.45
CA LEU A 33 -0.06 10.08 14.44
C LEU A 33 -1.37 9.45 14.92
N GLY A 34 -1.30 8.40 15.72
CA GLY A 34 -2.47 7.73 16.33
C GLY A 34 -3.38 8.68 17.10
N GLY A 35 -2.80 9.69 17.77
CA GLY A 35 -3.56 10.73 18.46
C GLY A 35 -4.51 11.51 17.55
N LEU A 36 -4.19 11.63 16.25
CA LEU A 36 -4.99 12.37 15.27
C LEU A 36 -6.19 11.56 14.75
N MET A 37 -6.14 10.23 14.77
CA MET A 37 -7.26 9.38 14.30
C MET A 37 -8.57 9.69 15.02
N ARG A 38 -8.52 10.05 16.31
CA ARG A 38 -9.71 10.35 17.12
C ARG A 38 -10.40 11.66 16.77
N THR A 39 -9.84 12.44 15.83
CA THR A 39 -10.26 13.82 15.55
C THR A 39 -10.81 14.04 14.13
N GLY A 40 -11.16 12.96 13.41
CA GLY A 40 -11.79 13.06 12.08
C GLY A 40 -10.80 13.23 10.92
N TYR A 41 -9.53 12.86 11.12
CA TYR A 41 -8.54 12.82 10.04
C TYR A 41 -8.71 11.56 9.18
N LEU A 42 -8.57 11.72 7.88
CA LEU A 42 -8.39 10.62 6.93
C LEU A 42 -6.89 10.47 6.64
N PHE A 43 -6.35 9.29 6.92
CA PHE A 43 -4.98 8.94 6.55
C PHE A 43 -4.95 8.37 5.14
N VAL A 44 -3.98 8.82 4.34
CA VAL A 44 -3.77 8.34 2.97
C VAL A 44 -2.28 8.00 2.82
N ALA A 45 -1.97 6.72 2.66
CA ALA A 45 -0.65 6.27 2.23
C ALA A 45 -0.64 6.18 0.70
N SER A 46 0.29 6.90 0.06
CA SER A 46 0.42 6.93 -1.41
C SER A 46 1.55 6.00 -1.84
N THR A 47 1.25 5.03 -2.71
CA THR A 47 2.22 4.07 -3.22
C THR A 47 1.71 3.42 -4.51
N ASP A 48 2.63 3.10 -5.42
CA ASP A 48 2.43 2.05 -6.41
C ASP A 48 2.82 0.69 -5.79
N LEU A 49 2.38 -0.42 -6.39
CA LEU A 49 2.82 -1.77 -6.02
C LEU A 49 4.05 -2.17 -6.84
N THR A 50 4.00 -3.30 -7.53
CA THR A 50 5.15 -3.83 -8.25
C THR A 50 5.48 -3.02 -9.50
N HIS A 51 6.72 -2.58 -9.60
CA HIS A 51 7.36 -2.13 -10.84
C HIS A 51 8.05 -3.33 -11.48
N TYR A 52 7.40 -3.92 -12.49
CA TYR A 52 7.83 -5.13 -13.17
C TYR A 52 8.43 -4.81 -14.54
N GLY A 53 9.60 -5.39 -14.83
CA GLY A 53 10.27 -5.23 -16.11
C GLY A 53 11.78 -5.04 -15.97
N ALA A 54 12.49 -5.35 -17.05
CA ALA A 54 13.95 -5.22 -17.10
C ALA A 54 14.42 -3.78 -16.83
N SER A 55 13.65 -2.76 -17.24
CA SER A 55 13.94 -1.35 -16.97
C SER A 55 13.89 -0.98 -15.49
N PHE A 56 13.12 -1.73 -14.68
CA PHE A 56 13.05 -1.56 -13.23
C PHE A 56 14.05 -2.47 -12.50
N GLY A 57 14.84 -3.28 -13.22
CA GLY A 57 15.76 -4.25 -12.64
C GLY A 57 15.05 -5.40 -11.92
N TYR A 58 13.76 -5.61 -12.18
CA TYR A 58 12.94 -6.59 -11.47
C TYR A 58 12.15 -7.44 -12.45
N LEU A 59 12.57 -8.70 -12.58
CA LEU A 59 11.98 -9.67 -13.50
C LEU A 59 11.95 -11.06 -12.84
N PRO A 60 11.12 -11.27 -11.81
CA PRO A 60 11.06 -12.52 -11.05
C PRO A 60 10.57 -13.72 -11.88
N PHE A 61 9.90 -13.47 -13.00
CA PHE A 61 9.45 -14.46 -13.98
C PHE A 61 9.50 -13.87 -15.40
N PRO A 62 9.53 -14.70 -16.46
CA PRO A 62 9.58 -14.23 -17.85
C PRO A 62 8.38 -13.38 -18.27
N VAL A 63 8.60 -12.51 -19.25
CA VAL A 63 7.53 -11.78 -19.95
C VAL A 63 6.94 -12.69 -21.03
N ASP A 64 5.71 -13.15 -20.83
CA ASP A 64 4.98 -14.10 -21.66
C ASP A 64 3.45 -13.94 -21.46
N ALA A 65 2.66 -14.86 -22.01
CA ALA A 65 1.20 -14.82 -21.91
C ALA A 65 0.67 -15.02 -20.47
N GLU A 66 1.49 -15.57 -19.56
CA GLU A 66 1.11 -15.80 -18.16
C GLU A 66 1.55 -14.66 -17.23
N THR A 67 2.31 -13.68 -17.73
CA THR A 67 2.76 -12.51 -16.96
C THR A 67 1.64 -11.78 -16.23
N PRO A 68 0.45 -11.53 -16.82
CA PRO A 68 -0.63 -10.84 -16.11
C PRO A 68 -1.09 -11.60 -14.85
N GLU A 69 -1.22 -12.92 -14.95
CA GLU A 69 -1.69 -13.75 -13.84
C GLU A 69 -0.63 -13.89 -12.75
N ARG A 70 0.63 -14.11 -13.13
CA ARG A 70 1.75 -14.20 -12.18
C ARG A 70 1.99 -12.89 -11.44
N LEU A 71 1.87 -11.75 -12.13
CA LEU A 71 2.01 -10.42 -11.51
C LEU A 71 0.87 -10.14 -10.53
N ARG A 72 -0.37 -10.47 -10.90
CA ARG A 72 -1.53 -10.36 -10.01
C ARG A 72 -1.39 -11.24 -8.77
N ALA A 73 -0.92 -12.48 -8.91
CA ALA A 73 -0.66 -13.36 -7.79
C ALA A 73 0.40 -12.80 -6.84
N LEU A 74 1.51 -12.29 -7.39
CA LEU A 74 2.57 -11.65 -6.61
C LEU A 74 2.06 -10.43 -5.84
N ASP A 75 1.32 -9.54 -6.50
CA ASP A 75 0.75 -8.35 -5.85
C ASP A 75 -0.31 -8.73 -4.80
N GLN A 76 -1.07 -9.79 -5.03
CA GLN A 76 -2.06 -10.30 -4.07
C GLN A 76 -1.38 -10.73 -2.77
N GLU A 77 -0.23 -11.39 -2.81
CA GLU A 77 0.54 -11.74 -1.60
C GLU A 77 0.92 -10.49 -0.79
N ILE A 78 1.32 -9.42 -1.47
CA ILE A 78 1.65 -8.14 -0.83
C ILE A 78 0.40 -7.51 -0.21
N ILE A 79 -0.70 -7.43 -0.94
CA ILE A 79 -1.98 -6.86 -0.48
C ILE A 79 -2.52 -7.62 0.75
N GLU A 80 -2.43 -8.94 0.75
CA GLU A 80 -2.83 -9.79 1.87
C GLU A 80 -1.93 -9.61 3.09
N ALA A 81 -0.62 -9.43 2.90
CA ALA A 81 0.28 -9.11 3.99
C ALA A 81 0.00 -7.72 4.59
N ILE A 82 -0.35 -6.74 3.76
CA ILE A 82 -0.82 -5.43 4.21
C ILE A 82 -2.14 -5.54 5.01
N ALA A 83 -3.00 -6.52 4.69
CA ALA A 83 -4.30 -6.72 5.33
C ALA A 83 -4.19 -7.22 6.77
N THR A 84 -3.12 -7.93 7.12
CA THR A 84 -2.93 -8.46 8.47
C THR A 84 -2.57 -7.39 9.49
N LEU A 85 -2.17 -6.19 9.03
CA LEU A 85 -1.56 -5.15 9.86
C LEU A 85 -0.35 -5.66 10.65
N ASP A 86 0.26 -6.76 10.21
CA ASP A 86 1.45 -7.36 10.81
C ASP A 86 2.67 -6.91 10.00
N ARG A 87 3.44 -6.00 10.59
CA ARG A 87 4.62 -5.40 9.97
C ARG A 87 5.69 -6.45 9.64
N ASP A 88 5.90 -7.43 10.52
CA ASP A 88 6.95 -8.43 10.32
C ASP A 88 6.59 -9.38 9.19
N ARG A 89 5.31 -9.77 9.10
CA ARG A 89 4.78 -10.50 7.95
C ARG A 89 4.91 -9.70 6.66
N PHE A 90 4.53 -8.43 6.67
CA PHE A 90 4.66 -7.55 5.49
C PHE A 90 6.10 -7.44 5.02
N HIS A 91 7.05 -7.17 5.92
CA HIS A 91 8.46 -7.13 5.56
C HIS A 91 8.99 -8.48 5.07
N ALA A 92 8.52 -9.60 5.63
CA ALA A 92 8.88 -10.93 5.14
C ALA A 92 8.44 -11.12 3.69
N VAL A 93 7.17 -10.82 3.37
CA VAL A 93 6.65 -10.92 2.00
C VAL A 93 7.41 -10.01 1.03
N LEU A 94 7.70 -8.76 1.41
CA LEU A 94 8.48 -7.86 0.54
C LEU A 94 9.89 -8.40 0.26
N ARG A 95 10.56 -8.99 1.26
CA ARG A 95 11.87 -9.62 1.08
C ARG A 95 11.79 -10.87 0.20
N ASP A 96 10.82 -11.74 0.45
CA ASP A 96 10.69 -13.03 -0.23
C ASP A 96 10.31 -12.85 -1.71
N THR A 97 9.44 -11.88 -1.99
CA THR A 97 9.08 -11.50 -3.37
C THR A 97 10.16 -10.66 -4.04
N GLY A 98 11.03 -9.97 -3.29
CA GLY A 98 11.93 -8.95 -3.83
C GLY A 98 11.19 -7.71 -4.34
N SER A 99 10.03 -7.40 -3.75
CA SER A 99 9.10 -6.36 -4.19
C SER A 99 9.77 -5.01 -4.45
N THR A 100 9.34 -4.34 -5.52
CA THR A 100 9.76 -2.99 -5.92
C THR A 100 8.76 -1.90 -5.51
N MET A 101 7.87 -2.19 -4.55
CA MET A 101 6.91 -1.24 -4.01
C MET A 101 7.58 0.04 -3.51
N CYS A 102 7.25 1.20 -4.09
CA CYS A 102 7.97 2.45 -3.80
C CYS A 102 7.63 3.07 -2.43
N GLY A 103 6.43 2.79 -1.90
CA GLY A 103 5.89 3.42 -0.69
C GLY A 103 5.77 2.46 0.50
N TYR A 104 6.65 1.46 0.62
CA TYR A 104 6.55 0.47 1.68
C TYR A 104 6.64 1.08 3.10
N LEU A 105 7.43 2.14 3.32
CA LEU A 105 7.52 2.83 4.62
C LEU A 105 6.25 3.64 4.97
N PRO A 106 5.70 4.50 4.08
CA PRO A 106 4.39 5.10 4.30
C PRO A 106 3.30 4.07 4.63
N VAL A 107 3.29 2.92 3.94
CA VAL A 107 2.32 1.84 4.21
C VAL A 107 2.58 1.17 5.55
N ALA A 108 3.83 0.84 5.88
CA ALA A 108 4.19 0.27 7.18
C ALA A 108 3.83 1.21 8.35
N LEU A 109 4.05 2.52 8.18
CA LEU A 109 3.65 3.53 9.15
C LEU A 109 2.13 3.57 9.32
N LEU A 110 1.35 3.56 8.23
CA LEU A 110 -0.11 3.49 8.31
C LEU A 110 -0.58 2.20 9.00
N MET A 111 0.02 1.06 8.66
CA MET A 111 -0.30 -0.22 9.31
C MET A 111 -0.08 -0.14 10.83
N GLU A 112 1.05 0.42 11.26
CA GLU A 112 1.38 0.56 12.68
C GLU A 112 0.43 1.54 13.40
N VAL A 113 0.06 2.65 12.75
CA VAL A 113 -0.96 3.59 13.27
C VAL A 113 -2.29 2.86 13.49
N LEU A 114 -2.78 2.10 12.49
CA LEU A 114 -4.04 1.38 12.59
C LEU A 114 -3.99 0.30 13.69
N ARG A 115 -2.93 -0.53 13.68
CA ARG A 115 -2.73 -1.64 14.62
C ARG A 115 -2.70 -1.20 16.08
N THR A 116 -2.04 -0.09 16.39
CA THR A 116 -1.84 0.39 17.77
C THR A 116 -3.05 1.17 18.31
N ASN A 117 -3.88 1.75 17.44
CA ASN A 117 -4.98 2.62 17.86
C ASN A 117 -6.34 1.96 17.87
N THR A 118 -6.60 0.94 17.04
CA THR A 118 -7.84 0.16 17.15
C THR A 118 -7.67 -1.25 16.57
N PRO A 119 -7.93 -2.33 17.34
CA PRO A 119 -7.70 -3.70 16.90
C PRO A 119 -8.68 -4.23 15.82
N ASP A 120 -9.65 -3.43 15.39
CA ASP A 120 -10.81 -3.91 14.60
C ASP A 120 -10.91 -3.28 13.20
N PHE A 121 -9.81 -2.84 12.60
CA PHE A 121 -9.83 -2.41 11.20
C PHE A 121 -9.87 -3.61 10.25
N LYS A 122 -10.74 -3.52 9.25
CA LYS A 122 -10.78 -4.45 8.12
C LYS A 122 -10.32 -3.74 6.86
N GLN A 123 -9.41 -4.38 6.14
CA GLN A 123 -9.03 -3.94 4.80
C GLN A 123 -10.09 -4.38 3.77
N THR A 124 -10.40 -3.51 2.83
CA THR A 124 -11.14 -3.82 1.60
C THR A 124 -10.29 -3.40 0.40
N LEU A 125 -10.02 -4.35 -0.50
CA LEU A 125 -9.49 -4.05 -1.83
C LEU A 125 -10.63 -3.44 -2.66
N LEU A 126 -10.51 -2.15 -2.98
CA LEU A 126 -11.51 -1.42 -3.78
C LEU A 126 -11.29 -1.63 -5.28
N ASP A 127 -10.03 -1.63 -5.70
CA ASP A 127 -9.65 -1.83 -7.10
C ASP A 127 -8.19 -2.30 -7.20
N TYR A 128 -7.89 -3.05 -8.25
CA TYR A 128 -6.54 -3.43 -8.66
C TYR A 128 -6.44 -3.44 -10.18
N GLN A 129 -5.42 -2.76 -10.70
CA GLN A 129 -5.13 -2.69 -12.12
C GLN A 129 -3.63 -2.66 -12.36
N THR A 130 -3.21 -2.94 -13.60
CA THR A 130 -1.82 -2.76 -14.02
C THR A 130 -1.73 -1.86 -15.24
N SER A 131 -0.62 -1.13 -15.41
CA SER A 131 -0.39 -0.36 -16.63
C SER A 131 -0.30 -1.26 -17.87
N GLY A 132 0.09 -2.52 -17.71
CA GLY A 132 0.14 -3.53 -18.76
C GLY A 132 -1.25 -3.88 -19.32
N GLU A 133 -2.31 -3.86 -18.50
CA GLU A 133 -3.69 -4.07 -18.96
C GLU A 133 -4.15 -2.96 -19.92
N ILE A 134 -3.66 -1.73 -19.74
CA ILE A 134 -4.01 -0.56 -20.54
C ILE A 134 -3.16 -0.49 -21.82
N THR A 135 -1.86 -0.74 -21.67
CA THR A 135 -0.87 -0.56 -22.74
C THR A 135 -0.65 -1.81 -23.59
N SER A 136 -1.08 -2.97 -23.10
CA SER A 136 -0.71 -4.29 -23.63
C SER A 136 0.81 -4.56 -23.62
N ASP A 137 1.57 -3.84 -22.80
CA ASP A 137 3.02 -4.02 -22.63
C ASP A 137 3.34 -4.39 -21.17
N TYR A 138 3.67 -5.66 -20.95
CA TYR A 138 4.10 -6.16 -19.65
C TYR A 138 5.62 -6.16 -19.47
N ALA A 139 6.42 -5.80 -20.48
CA ALA A 139 7.86 -5.66 -20.31
C ALA A 139 8.25 -4.40 -19.51
N HIS A 140 7.30 -3.46 -19.37
CA HIS A 140 7.40 -2.25 -18.56
C HIS A 140 6.04 -1.99 -17.88
N CYS A 141 5.80 -2.64 -16.74
CA CYS A 141 4.51 -2.65 -16.08
C CYS A 141 4.59 -2.15 -14.66
N VAL A 142 3.61 -1.35 -14.23
CA VAL A 142 3.42 -0.93 -12.85
C VAL A 142 2.05 -1.37 -12.38
N SER A 143 1.99 -1.95 -11.19
CA SER A 143 0.75 -2.38 -10.55
C SER A 143 0.21 -1.32 -9.60
N TYR A 144 -1.11 -1.19 -9.55
CA TYR A 144 -1.83 -0.22 -8.73
C TYR A 144 -2.92 -0.90 -7.92
N ALA A 145 -3.05 -0.55 -6.64
CA ALA A 145 -4.16 -1.01 -5.81
C ALA A 145 -4.73 0.15 -4.98
N ALA A 146 -6.05 0.16 -4.84
CA ALA A 146 -6.77 1.05 -3.93
C ALA A 146 -7.29 0.22 -2.75
N LEU A 147 -6.74 0.48 -1.55
CA LEU A 147 -7.11 -0.22 -0.33
C LEU A 147 -7.82 0.75 0.64
N ALA A 148 -8.93 0.33 1.22
CA ALA A 148 -9.63 1.07 2.26
C ALA A 148 -9.61 0.30 3.58
N TYR A 149 -9.54 1.04 4.68
CA TYR A 149 -9.64 0.49 6.04
C TYR A 149 -10.84 1.11 6.74
N SER A 150 -11.69 0.27 7.30
CA SER A 150 -12.85 0.70 8.09
C SER A 150 -13.01 -0.18 9.33
N HIS A 151 -13.67 0.33 10.37
CA HIS A 151 -14.00 -0.49 11.52
C HIS A 151 -14.93 -1.63 11.11
N ALA A 152 -14.67 -2.83 11.61
CA ALA A 152 -15.48 -4.01 11.33
C ALA A 152 -16.97 -3.83 11.69
N SER A 153 -17.29 -2.94 12.64
CA SER A 153 -18.67 -2.61 13.04
C SER A 153 -19.44 -1.74 12.05
N LEU A 154 -18.76 -1.09 11.09
CA LEU A 154 -19.36 -0.23 10.06
C LEU A 154 -19.48 -0.92 8.68
N ALA A 155 -19.07 -2.19 8.58
CA ALA A 155 -19.06 -2.95 7.33
C ALA A 155 -20.35 -3.75 7.05
N ASN A 156 -21.44 -3.46 7.78
CA ASN A 156 -22.76 -4.09 7.63
C ASN A 156 -23.80 -3.11 7.08
#